data_AF-A0A5J4PBG4-F1
#
_entry.id   AF-A0A5J4PBG4-F1
#
_cell.length_a   1.000
_cell.length_b   1.000
_cell.length_c   1.000
_cell.angle_alpha   90.00
_cell.angle_beta   90.00
_cell.angle_gamma   90.00
#
_symmetry.space_group_name_H-M   'P 1'
#
loop_
_entity.id
_entity.type
_entity.pdbx_description
1 polymer ?
#
loop_
_entity_poly.entity_id
_entity_poly.type
_entity_poly.pdbx_seq_one_letter_code
_entity_poly.pdbx_strand_id
1 'polypeptide(L)'
;DISQTAVIITQTGGQCRASNYIALIKKGIVEAGYPEVPVLSLAIGDSMMNEQPGFTINWMKIIPITLGAVLFSDCIAKFYHASVVREKNKGEAKKLRRHYLDEAGKLILANNSKALYQLIETAAKHFNEIIIPEDNLPKVGLVGEIYLKFNCFANKDVAEWLIDKKIEVIPPLLTGFFTQAFVNRKENIRTHIEKAGISDFAYDL
;
A
#
# COMPACT_ATOMS: atom_id res chain seq x y z
N ASP A 1 23.34 -10.48 -17.23
CA ASP A 1 24.63 -9.78 -17.19
C ASP A 1 24.69 -8.96 -15.91
N ILE A 2 25.64 -9.28 -15.03
CA ILE A 2 25.85 -8.60 -13.74
C ILE A 2 26.17 -7.12 -13.90
N SER A 3 26.81 -6.74 -15.01
CA SER A 3 27.18 -5.35 -15.32
C SER A 3 25.98 -4.47 -15.73
N GLN A 4 24.81 -5.08 -15.95
CA GLN A 4 23.55 -4.42 -16.32
C GLN A 4 22.42 -4.74 -15.34
N THR A 5 22.75 -5.27 -14.16
CA THR A 5 21.78 -5.66 -13.14
C THR A 5 21.89 -4.72 -11.94
N ALA A 6 20.74 -4.26 -11.42
CA ALA A 6 20.66 -3.55 -10.15
C ALA A 6 19.59 -4.22 -9.28
N VAL A 7 19.81 -4.27 -7.97
CA VAL A 7 18.83 -4.75 -7.00
C VAL A 7 18.22 -3.54 -6.31
N ILE A 8 16.90 -3.50 -6.24
CA ILE A 8 16.16 -2.38 -5.67
C ILE A 8 15.27 -2.88 -4.55
N ILE A 9 15.29 -2.17 -3.41
CA ILE A 9 14.38 -2.41 -2.28
C ILE A 9 13.58 -1.14 -1.97
N THR A 10 12.28 -1.29 -1.74
CA THR A 10 11.44 -0.20 -1.24
C THR A 10 11.63 -0.04 0.27
N GLN A 11 11.76 1.21 0.73
CA GLN A 11 11.92 1.53 2.14
C GLN A 11 10.97 2.65 2.55
N THR A 12 10.40 2.52 3.74
CA THR A 12 9.49 3.52 4.32
C THR A 12 10.20 4.49 5.28
N GLY A 13 11.52 4.33 5.48
CA GLY A 13 12.33 5.20 6.35
C GLY A 13 11.97 5.15 7.84
N GLY A 14 11.14 4.21 8.27
CA GLY A 14 10.69 4.10 9.66
C GLY A 14 11.71 3.45 10.60
N GLN A 15 11.38 3.38 11.89
CA GLN A 15 12.23 2.76 12.93
C GLN A 15 12.20 1.23 12.95
N CYS A 16 11.50 0.60 12.00
CA CYS A 16 11.32 -0.84 11.95
C CYS A 16 12.53 -1.57 11.36
N ARG A 17 12.54 -2.91 11.49
CA ARG A 17 13.62 -3.78 10.96
C ARG A 17 13.88 -3.61 9.46
N ALA A 18 12.88 -3.19 8.68
CA ALA A 18 13.00 -3.01 7.24
C ALA A 18 14.10 -2.02 6.85
N SER A 19 14.42 -1.04 7.71
CA SER A 19 15.49 -0.07 7.47
C SER A 19 16.88 -0.74 7.42
N ASN A 20 17.05 -1.90 8.06
CA ASN A 20 18.31 -2.66 8.04
C ASN A 20 18.42 -3.64 6.86
N TYR A 21 17.35 -3.89 6.11
CA TYR A 21 17.36 -4.91 5.06
C TYR A 21 18.28 -4.56 3.89
N ILE A 22 18.43 -3.28 3.56
CA ILE A 22 19.34 -2.85 2.49
C ILE A 22 20.79 -3.28 2.76
N ALA A 23 21.26 -3.13 4.01
CA ALA A 23 22.62 -3.52 4.40
C ALA A 23 22.80 -5.04 4.35
N LEU A 24 21.78 -5.80 4.78
CA LEU A 24 21.80 -7.26 4.72
C LEU A 24 21.78 -7.79 3.29
N ILE A 25 20.96 -7.20 2.41
CA ILE A 25 20.90 -7.55 0.98
C ILE A 25 22.25 -7.25 0.32
N LYS A 26 22.81 -6.07 0.56
CA LYS A 26 24.14 -5.69 0.05
C LYS A 26 25.21 -6.68 0.50
N LYS A 27 25.22 -7.04 1.78
CA LYS A 27 26.15 -8.05 2.30
C LYS A 27 25.97 -9.40 1.59
N GLY A 28 24.73 -9.89 1.47
CA GLY A 28 24.44 -11.17 0.81
C GLY A 28 24.86 -11.21 -0.65
N ILE A 29 24.70 -10.10 -1.39
CA ILE A 29 25.14 -9.99 -2.79
C ILE A 29 26.66 -10.05 -2.92
N VAL A 30 27.38 -9.37 -2.04
CA VAL A 30 28.86 -9.42 -1.99
C VAL A 30 29.34 -10.83 -1.66
N GLU A 31 28.75 -11.47 -0.65
CA GLU A 31 29.11 -12.84 -0.24
C GLU A 31 28.74 -13.89 -1.31
N ALA A 32 27.74 -13.62 -2.15
CA ALA A 32 27.39 -14.45 -3.30
C ALA A 32 28.34 -14.28 -4.50
N GLY A 33 29.35 -13.40 -4.41
CA GLY A 33 30.35 -13.18 -5.45
C GLY A 33 30.02 -12.08 -6.47
N TYR A 34 29.07 -11.19 -6.16
CA TYR A 34 28.62 -10.12 -7.07
C TYR A 34 28.81 -8.70 -6.51
N PRO A 35 30.03 -8.32 -6.05
CA PRO A 35 30.27 -7.03 -5.39
C PRO A 35 29.95 -5.79 -6.25
N GLU A 36 29.96 -5.94 -7.58
CA GLU A 36 29.67 -4.89 -8.56
C GLU A 36 28.18 -4.58 -8.75
N VAL A 37 27.27 -5.46 -8.30
CA VAL A 37 25.82 -5.25 -8.45
C VAL A 37 25.33 -4.22 -7.41
N PRO A 38 24.84 -3.05 -7.84
CA PRO A 38 24.38 -2.02 -6.91
C PRO A 38 23.07 -2.41 -6.22
N VAL A 39 22.94 -2.05 -4.94
CA VAL A 39 21.71 -2.19 -4.14
C VAL A 39 21.15 -0.81 -3.83
N LEU A 40 19.96 -0.53 -4.35
CA LEU A 40 19.32 0.77 -4.31
C LEU A 40 18.14 0.79 -3.35
N SER A 41 17.98 1.90 -2.64
CA SER A 41 16.77 2.18 -1.87
C SER A 41 15.81 3.04 -2.70
N LEU A 42 14.55 2.61 -2.79
CA LEU A 42 13.43 3.46 -3.19
C LEU A 42 12.68 3.88 -1.93
N ALA A 43 12.90 5.10 -1.48
CA ALA A 43 12.23 5.69 -0.33
C ALA A 43 11.47 6.96 -0.71
N ILE A 44 10.41 7.26 0.03
CA ILE A 44 9.66 8.51 -0.09
C ILE A 44 10.34 9.52 0.85
N GLY A 45 11.17 10.42 0.29
CA GLY A 45 11.86 11.49 1.01
C GLY A 45 13.39 11.51 0.76
N ASP A 46 13.96 12.72 0.73
CA ASP A 46 15.38 12.96 0.36
C ASP A 46 16.40 12.31 1.32
N SER A 47 16.01 12.01 2.57
CA SER A 47 16.94 11.54 3.61
C SER A 47 17.35 10.07 3.49
N MET A 48 16.72 9.29 2.60
CA MET A 48 16.94 7.84 2.47
C MET A 48 17.19 7.40 1.02
N MET A 49 17.17 8.33 0.06
CA MET A 49 17.39 8.01 -1.35
C MET A 49 18.89 7.97 -1.63
N ASN A 50 19.41 6.78 -1.95
CA ASN A 50 20.78 6.63 -2.42
C ASN A 50 20.81 7.03 -3.90
N GLU A 51 20.97 8.33 -4.18
CA GLU A 51 21.00 8.85 -5.55
C GLU A 51 22.06 8.12 -6.38
N GLN A 52 21.65 7.60 -7.53
CA GLN A 52 22.56 6.95 -8.47
C GLN A 52 22.59 7.74 -9.78
N PRO A 53 23.78 8.06 -10.32
CA PRO A 53 23.91 8.86 -11.54
C PRO A 53 23.16 8.27 -12.75
N GLY A 54 22.96 6.95 -12.79
CA GLY A 54 22.31 6.23 -13.89
C GLY A 54 20.82 5.95 -13.71
N PHE A 55 20.18 6.38 -12.61
CA PHE A 55 18.80 6.02 -12.30
C PHE A 55 17.97 7.27 -11.97
N THR A 56 17.15 7.71 -12.92
CA THR A 56 16.23 8.84 -12.74
C THR A 56 14.78 8.38 -12.90
N ILE A 57 13.96 8.60 -11.87
CA ILE A 57 12.52 8.34 -11.92
C ILE A 57 11.80 9.61 -12.36
N ASN A 58 10.96 9.51 -13.38
CA ASN A 58 10.07 10.61 -13.75
C ASN A 58 8.87 10.68 -12.77
N TRP A 59 9.10 11.30 -11.62
CA TRP A 59 8.12 11.41 -10.55
C TRP A 59 6.81 12.06 -11.00
N MET A 60 6.85 13.07 -11.88
CA MET A 60 5.65 13.71 -12.42
C MET A 60 4.72 12.74 -13.16
N LYS A 61 5.28 11.71 -13.81
CA LYS A 61 4.50 10.66 -14.48
C LYS A 61 4.07 9.55 -13.53
N ILE A 62 4.86 9.26 -12.51
CA ILE A 62 4.67 8.11 -11.61
C ILE A 62 3.76 8.42 -10.42
N ILE A 63 3.79 9.65 -9.89
CA ILE A 63 2.99 10.04 -8.72
C ILE A 63 1.48 9.86 -8.97
N PRO A 64 0.89 10.35 -10.09
CA PRO A 64 -0.54 10.23 -10.30
C PRO A 64 -1.04 8.79 -10.35
N ILE A 65 -0.28 7.90 -10.98
CA ILE A 65 -0.66 6.48 -11.08
C ILE A 65 -0.43 5.75 -9.76
N THR A 66 0.64 6.08 -9.04
CA THR A 66 0.96 5.46 -7.74
C THR A 66 -0.10 5.83 -6.70
N LEU A 67 -0.47 7.12 -6.62
CA LEU A 67 -1.53 7.58 -5.73
C LEU A 67 -2.87 6.94 -6.11
N GLY A 68 -3.20 6.91 -7.40
CA GLY A 68 -4.39 6.25 -7.90
C GLY A 68 -4.45 4.76 -7.53
N ALA A 69 -3.32 4.04 -7.65
CA ALA A 69 -3.22 2.63 -7.29
C ALA A 69 -3.41 2.39 -5.79
N VAL A 70 -2.82 3.23 -4.93
CA VAL A 70 -3.00 3.14 -3.46
C VAL A 70 -4.46 3.35 -3.09
N LEU A 71 -5.08 4.43 -3.59
CA LEU A 71 -6.49 4.73 -3.33
C LEU A 71 -7.42 3.63 -3.86
N PHE A 72 -7.15 3.13 -5.08
CA PHE A 72 -7.89 2.03 -5.68
C PHE A 72 -7.83 0.78 -4.79
N SER A 73 -6.63 0.40 -4.34
CA SER A 73 -6.43 -0.80 -3.52
C SER A 73 -7.19 -0.70 -2.18
N ASP A 74 -7.17 0.46 -1.53
CA ASP A 74 -7.89 0.71 -0.29
C ASP A 74 -9.42 0.67 -0.51
N CYS A 75 -9.92 1.25 -1.59
CA CYS A 75 -11.34 1.18 -1.96
C CYS A 75 -11.79 -0.26 -2.18
N ILE A 76 -11.07 -1.04 -2.99
CA ILE A 76 -11.40 -2.45 -3.24
C ILE A 76 -11.33 -3.29 -1.97
N ALA A 77 -10.36 -3.04 -1.07
CA ALA A 77 -10.29 -3.72 0.21
C ALA A 77 -11.55 -3.41 1.04
N LYS A 78 -11.94 -2.14 1.17
CA LYS A 78 -13.17 -1.73 1.88
C LYS A 78 -14.41 -2.40 1.29
N PHE A 79 -14.57 -2.36 -0.03
CA PHE A 79 -15.72 -2.95 -0.70
C PHE A 79 -15.77 -4.46 -0.47
N TYR A 80 -14.66 -5.17 -0.67
CA TYR A 80 -14.59 -6.60 -0.44
C TYR A 80 -14.97 -6.97 1.00
N HIS A 81 -14.35 -6.33 1.98
CA HIS A 81 -14.56 -6.68 3.38
C HIS A 81 -15.97 -6.33 3.89
N ALA A 82 -16.57 -5.25 3.39
CA ALA A 82 -17.97 -4.93 3.67
C ALA A 82 -18.94 -5.90 2.99
N SER A 83 -18.66 -6.30 1.74
CA SER A 83 -19.57 -7.13 0.94
C SER A 83 -19.47 -8.62 1.24
N VAL A 84 -18.30 -9.16 1.56
CA VAL A 84 -18.09 -10.62 1.69
C VAL A 84 -18.92 -11.24 2.82
N VAL A 85 -19.18 -10.50 3.90
CA VAL A 85 -20.06 -10.96 4.98
C VAL A 85 -21.56 -10.82 4.64
N ARG A 86 -21.90 -9.99 3.65
CA ARG A 86 -23.26 -9.63 3.21
C ARG A 86 -23.64 -10.16 1.83
N GLU A 87 -22.82 -11.02 1.22
CA GLU A 87 -23.03 -11.43 -0.18
C GLU A 87 -24.30 -12.28 -0.36
N LYS A 88 -25.07 -11.99 -1.42
CA LYS A 88 -26.26 -12.74 -1.82
C LYS A 88 -25.90 -14.18 -2.16
N ASN A 89 -24.85 -14.39 -2.95
CA ASN A 89 -24.30 -15.70 -3.25
C ASN A 89 -22.86 -15.80 -2.77
N LYS A 90 -22.52 -16.92 -2.14
CA LYS A 90 -21.20 -17.11 -1.55
C LYS A 90 -20.09 -17.03 -2.60
N GLY A 91 -19.07 -16.21 -2.37
CA GLY A 91 -17.89 -16.03 -3.22
C GLY A 91 -18.01 -14.93 -4.30
N GLU A 92 -19.12 -14.22 -4.41
CA GLU A 92 -19.28 -13.12 -5.38
C GLU A 92 -18.31 -11.97 -5.08
N ALA A 93 -18.18 -11.57 -3.82
CA ALA A 93 -17.27 -10.49 -3.43
C ALA A 93 -15.81 -10.83 -3.78
N LYS A 94 -15.42 -12.10 -3.59
CA LYS A 94 -14.07 -12.60 -3.93
C LYS A 94 -13.80 -12.55 -5.44
N LYS A 95 -14.81 -12.89 -6.26
CA LYS A 95 -14.72 -12.83 -7.73
C LYS A 95 -14.59 -11.38 -8.21
N LEU A 96 -15.43 -10.47 -7.70
CA LEU A 96 -15.34 -9.05 -8.04
C LEU A 96 -13.98 -8.46 -7.63
N ARG A 97 -13.51 -8.75 -6.41
CA ARG A 97 -12.18 -8.31 -5.96
C ARG A 97 -11.09 -8.74 -6.93
N ARG A 98 -11.08 -10.02 -7.34
CA ARG A 98 -10.09 -10.53 -8.29
C ARG A 98 -10.17 -9.80 -9.63
N HIS A 99 -11.37 -9.73 -10.21
CA HIS A 99 -11.61 -9.05 -11.48
C HIS A 99 -11.10 -7.61 -11.49
N TYR A 100 -11.46 -6.82 -10.48
CA TYR A 100 -11.06 -5.42 -10.42
C TYR A 100 -9.57 -5.20 -10.16
N LEU A 101 -8.92 -6.08 -9.40
CA LEU A 101 -7.47 -6.03 -9.24
C LEU A 101 -6.74 -6.36 -10.55
N ASP A 102 -7.24 -7.33 -11.31
CA ASP A 102 -6.66 -7.71 -12.59
C ASP A 102 -6.84 -6.58 -13.64
N GLU A 103 -8.02 -5.96 -13.70
CA GLU A 103 -8.27 -4.79 -14.58
C GLU A 103 -7.44 -3.57 -14.16
N ALA A 104 -7.35 -3.28 -12.86
CA ALA A 104 -6.51 -2.21 -12.37
C ALA A 104 -5.04 -2.43 -12.70
N GLY A 105 -4.55 -3.67 -12.63
CA GLY A 105 -3.19 -4.03 -13.04
C GLY A 105 -2.89 -3.61 -14.48
N LYS A 106 -3.81 -3.85 -15.41
CA LYS A 106 -3.67 -3.42 -16.82
C LYS A 106 -3.62 -1.89 -16.94
N LEU A 107 -4.47 -1.17 -16.22
CA LEU A 107 -4.51 0.29 -16.24
C LEU A 107 -3.27 0.94 -15.60
N ILE A 108 -2.74 0.33 -14.53
CA ILE A 108 -1.49 0.75 -13.88
C ILE A 108 -0.33 0.61 -14.85
N LEU A 109 -0.21 -0.53 -15.54
CA LEU A 109 0.83 -0.75 -16.54
C LEU A 109 0.71 0.23 -17.73
N ALA A 110 -0.52 0.61 -18.09
CA ALA A 110 -0.79 1.62 -19.11
C ALA A 110 -0.63 3.07 -18.62
N ASN A 111 -0.25 3.28 -17.35
CA ASN A 111 -0.15 4.60 -16.71
C ASN A 111 -1.43 5.45 -16.82
N ASN A 112 -2.62 4.82 -16.75
CA ASN A 112 -3.90 5.47 -16.94
C ASN A 112 -4.65 5.69 -15.62
N SER A 113 -4.24 6.71 -14.87
CA SER A 113 -4.83 7.04 -13.55
C SER A 113 -6.30 7.46 -13.64
N LYS A 114 -6.69 8.15 -14.72
CA LYS A 114 -8.09 8.57 -14.93
C LYS A 114 -9.03 7.37 -15.04
N ALA A 115 -8.63 6.36 -15.82
CA ALA A 115 -9.41 5.13 -15.95
C ALA A 115 -9.48 4.35 -14.64
N LEU A 116 -8.43 4.38 -13.78
CA LEU A 116 -8.50 3.77 -12.45
C LEU A 116 -9.62 4.38 -11.61
N TYR A 117 -9.76 5.71 -11.60
CA TYR A 117 -10.84 6.36 -10.84
C TYR A 117 -12.23 5.98 -11.36
N GLN A 118 -12.40 5.92 -12.68
CA GLN A 118 -13.66 5.45 -13.29
C GLN A 118 -13.95 3.99 -12.93
N LEU A 119 -12.92 3.14 -12.89
CA LEU A 119 -13.04 1.73 -12.52
C LEU A 119 -13.49 1.57 -11.06
N ILE A 120 -13.06 2.44 -10.13
CA ILE A 120 -13.54 2.44 -8.74
C ILE A 120 -15.05 2.71 -8.69
N GLU A 121 -15.55 3.68 -9.47
CA GLU A 121 -16.97 4.01 -9.50
C GLU A 121 -17.80 2.81 -9.97
N THR A 122 -17.37 2.14 -11.04
CA THR A 122 -18.01 0.91 -11.51
C THR A 122 -17.94 -0.20 -10.47
N ALA A 123 -16.78 -0.38 -9.83
CA ALA A 123 -16.61 -1.38 -8.78
C ALA A 123 -17.57 -1.16 -7.61
N ALA A 124 -17.71 0.08 -7.14
CA ALA A 124 -18.62 0.42 -6.05
C ALA A 124 -20.07 0.02 -6.39
N LYS A 125 -20.52 0.25 -7.63
CA LYS A 125 -21.87 -0.16 -8.09
C LYS A 125 -22.03 -1.68 -8.05
N HIS A 126 -21.10 -2.43 -8.65
CA HIS A 126 -21.18 -3.89 -8.68
C HIS A 126 -21.09 -4.52 -7.28
N PHE A 127 -20.26 -3.98 -6.39
CA PHE A 127 -20.20 -4.45 -4.99
C PHE A 127 -21.49 -4.17 -4.22
N ASN A 128 -22.18 -3.05 -4.49
CA ASN A 128 -23.48 -2.76 -3.89
C ASN A 128 -24.60 -3.66 -4.42
N GLU A 129 -24.52 -4.12 -5.66
CA GLU A 129 -25.52 -5.00 -6.26
C GLU A 129 -25.50 -6.42 -5.67
N ILE A 130 -24.35 -6.89 -5.17
CA ILE A 130 -24.20 -8.24 -4.64
C ILE A 130 -24.49 -8.36 -3.14
N ILE A 131 -24.76 -7.27 -2.43
CA ILE A 131 -24.99 -7.30 -0.97
C ILE A 131 -26.48 -7.40 -0.63
N ILE A 132 -26.76 -8.11 0.46
CA ILE A 132 -28.03 -8.04 1.20
C ILE A 132 -27.85 -6.93 2.25
N PRO A 133 -28.72 -5.90 2.28
CA PRO A 133 -28.66 -4.88 3.32
C PRO A 133 -28.89 -5.51 4.70
N GLU A 134 -27.83 -5.63 5.47
CA GLU A 134 -27.87 -6.09 6.86
C GLU A 134 -27.13 -5.07 7.72
N ASP A 135 -27.89 -4.37 8.57
CA ASP A 135 -27.44 -3.13 9.23
C ASP A 135 -26.57 -3.37 10.47
N ASN A 136 -26.61 -4.59 11.05
CA ASN A 136 -26.09 -4.85 12.40
C ASN A 136 -25.11 -6.03 12.49
N LEU A 137 -24.17 -6.14 11.55
CA LEU A 137 -23.04 -7.07 11.72
C LEU A 137 -21.94 -6.43 12.59
N PRO A 138 -21.37 -7.18 13.55
CA PRO A 138 -20.25 -6.68 14.36
C PRO A 138 -19.05 -6.36 13.47
N LYS A 139 -18.35 -5.28 13.80
CA LYS A 139 -17.18 -4.79 13.07
C LYS A 139 -15.94 -4.89 13.94
N VAL A 140 -14.85 -5.39 13.38
CA VAL A 140 -13.58 -5.56 14.10
C VAL A 140 -12.41 -5.07 13.25
N GLY A 141 -11.47 -4.36 13.87
CA GLY A 141 -10.21 -3.96 13.23
C GLY A 141 -9.08 -4.89 13.63
N LEU A 142 -8.19 -5.22 12.68
CA LEU A 142 -6.96 -5.95 12.99
C LEU A 142 -5.85 -4.98 13.38
N VAL A 143 -5.31 -5.16 14.58
CA VAL A 143 -4.24 -4.31 15.15
C VAL A 143 -2.95 -5.13 15.26
N GLY A 144 -1.84 -4.51 14.89
CA GLY A 144 -0.51 -5.12 14.92
C GLY A 144 0.45 -4.46 13.97
N GLU A 145 1.64 -5.07 13.82
CA GLU A 145 2.64 -4.64 12.84
C GLU A 145 2.12 -4.77 11.41
N ILE A 146 2.65 -3.95 10.50
CA ILE A 146 2.18 -3.89 9.10
C ILE A 146 2.23 -5.25 8.42
N TYR A 147 3.31 -6.01 8.59
CA TYR A 147 3.44 -7.33 8.00
C TYR A 147 2.33 -8.28 8.48
N LEU A 148 2.08 -8.31 9.79
CA LEU A 148 1.03 -9.15 10.37
C LEU A 148 -0.36 -8.76 9.87
N LYS A 149 -0.65 -7.46 9.74
CA LYS A 149 -1.97 -6.99 9.30
C LYS A 149 -2.27 -7.34 7.84
N PHE A 150 -1.28 -7.27 6.96
CA PHE A 150 -1.47 -7.44 5.51
C PHE A 150 -1.15 -8.86 5.00
N ASN A 151 -0.46 -9.70 5.79
CA ASN A 151 -0.08 -11.05 5.41
C ASN A 151 -0.96 -12.08 6.13
N CYS A 152 -1.78 -12.81 5.36
CA CYS A 152 -2.71 -13.79 5.88
C CYS A 152 -2.00 -14.96 6.60
N PHE A 153 -0.84 -15.39 6.09
CA PHE A 153 -0.03 -16.40 6.77
C PHE A 153 0.48 -15.92 8.14
N ALA A 154 0.93 -14.66 8.24
CA ALA A 154 1.45 -14.10 9.49
C ALA A 154 0.36 -13.93 10.56
N ASN A 155 -0.87 -13.60 10.17
CA ASN A 155 -2.00 -13.49 11.09
C ASN A 155 -2.85 -14.77 11.21
N LYS A 156 -2.41 -15.89 10.62
CA LYS A 156 -3.09 -17.19 10.63
C LYS A 156 -4.51 -17.14 10.07
N ASP A 157 -4.70 -16.42 8.97
CA ASP A 157 -5.97 -16.26 8.26
C ASP A 157 -7.12 -15.80 9.19
N VAL A 158 -6.79 -14.98 10.19
CA VAL A 158 -7.77 -14.52 11.20
C VAL A 158 -8.89 -13.71 10.56
N ALA A 159 -8.58 -12.97 9.48
CA ALA A 159 -9.57 -12.17 8.76
C ALA A 159 -10.63 -13.09 8.12
N GLU A 160 -10.19 -14.15 7.46
CA GLU A 160 -11.04 -15.18 6.85
C GLU A 160 -11.88 -15.90 7.92
N TRP A 161 -11.27 -16.26 9.05
CA TRP A 161 -11.97 -16.89 10.16
C TRP A 161 -13.10 -16.02 10.73
N LEU A 162 -12.88 -14.70 10.85
CA LEU A 162 -13.88 -13.72 11.29
C LEU A 162 -15.01 -13.56 10.26
N ILE A 163 -14.64 -13.48 8.97
CA ILE A 163 -15.60 -13.39 7.86
C ILE A 163 -16.55 -14.61 7.85
N ASP A 164 -16.01 -15.81 8.06
CA ASP A 164 -16.81 -17.05 8.16
C ASP A 164 -17.78 -17.05 9.34
N LYS A 165 -17.56 -16.20 10.35
CA LYS A 165 -18.45 -15.97 11.50
C LYS A 165 -19.40 -14.79 11.30
N LYS A 166 -19.51 -14.26 10.08
CA LYS A 166 -20.31 -13.06 9.74
C LYS A 166 -19.89 -11.81 10.51
N ILE A 167 -18.59 -11.67 10.79
CA ILE A 167 -18.01 -10.48 11.41
C ILE A 167 -17.31 -9.66 10.31
N GLU A 168 -17.69 -8.39 10.17
CA GLU A 168 -17.06 -7.47 9.22
C GLU A 168 -15.67 -7.09 9.72
N VAL A 169 -14.65 -7.48 8.95
CA VAL A 169 -13.27 -7.09 9.24
C VAL A 169 -13.00 -5.75 8.59
N ILE A 170 -12.70 -4.71 9.37
CA ILE A 170 -12.25 -3.42 8.85
C ILE A 170 -10.80 -3.58 8.38
N PRO A 171 -10.54 -3.51 7.07
CA PRO A 171 -9.20 -3.79 6.56
C PRO A 171 -8.21 -2.71 6.97
N PRO A 172 -6.93 -3.07 7.17
CA PRO A 172 -5.87 -2.08 7.25
C PRO A 172 -5.75 -1.34 5.91
N LEU A 173 -5.53 -0.03 5.96
CA LEU A 173 -5.48 0.84 4.77
C LEU A 173 -4.07 1.41 4.59
N LEU A 174 -3.58 1.42 3.35
CA LEU A 174 -2.28 1.99 3.02
C LEU A 174 -2.31 3.52 3.05
N THR A 175 -3.43 4.14 2.64
CA THR A 175 -3.59 5.60 2.69
C THR A 175 -3.38 6.12 4.10
N GLY A 176 -4.00 5.50 5.11
CA GLY A 176 -3.82 5.89 6.52
C GLY A 176 -2.37 5.74 7.00
N PHE A 177 -1.63 4.77 6.47
CA PHE A 177 -0.21 4.60 6.78
C PHE A 177 0.64 5.74 6.17
N PHE A 178 0.40 6.11 4.92
CA PHE A 178 1.16 7.18 4.26
C PHE A 178 0.79 8.58 4.77
N THR A 179 -0.49 8.83 5.08
CA THR A 179 -0.92 10.13 5.60
C THR A 179 -0.49 10.39 7.05
N GLN A 180 -0.12 9.35 7.80
CA GLN A 180 0.43 9.50 9.14
C GLN A 180 1.69 10.38 9.16
N ALA A 181 2.49 10.36 8.09
CA ALA A 181 3.68 11.22 7.97
C ALA A 181 3.32 12.72 8.08
N PHE A 182 2.17 13.14 7.56
CA PHE A 182 1.70 14.52 7.64
C PHE A 182 1.38 14.94 9.07
N VAL A 183 0.66 14.08 9.79
CA VAL A 183 0.31 14.32 11.21
C VAL A 183 1.57 14.32 12.08
N ASN A 184 2.46 13.34 11.88
CA ASN A 184 3.71 13.24 12.63
C ASN A 184 4.59 14.46 12.40
N ARG A 185 4.71 14.96 11.17
CA ARG A 185 5.49 16.16 10.86
C ARG A 185 4.98 17.39 11.61
N LYS A 186 3.66 17.61 11.63
CA LYS A 186 3.03 18.70 12.37
C LYS A 186 3.38 18.66 13.86
N GLU A 187 3.32 17.46 14.45
CA GLU A 187 3.70 17.25 15.85
C GLU A 187 5.20 17.37 16.10
N ASN A 188 6.06 16.91 15.18
CA ASN A 188 7.51 17.06 15.27
C ASN A 188 7.94 18.52 15.23
N ILE A 189 7.29 19.34 14.40
CA ILE A 189 7.52 20.81 14.38
C ILE A 189 7.07 21.42 15.71
N ARG A 190 5.87 21.08 16.18
CA ARG A 190 5.32 21.55 17.47
C ARG A 190 6.20 21.20 18.66
N THR A 191 6.84 20.04 18.64
CA THR A 191 7.72 19.54 19.70
C THR A 191 9.20 19.86 19.47
N HIS A 192 9.52 20.63 18.42
CA HIS A 192 10.88 21.04 18.06
C HIS A 192 11.84 19.88 17.72
N ILE A 193 11.31 18.72 17.32
CA ILE A 193 12.07 17.60 16.76
C ILE A 193 12.49 17.91 15.32
N GLU A 194 11.65 18.63 14.56
CA GLU A 194 11.93 19.09 13.20
C GLU A 194 11.77 20.60 13.06
N LYS A 195 12.47 21.22 12.10
CA LYS A 195 12.31 22.64 11.77
C LYS A 195 11.21 22.82 10.74
N ALA A 196 10.42 23.88 10.90
CA ALA A 196 9.44 24.30 9.91
C ALA A 196 10.12 24.71 8.60
N GLY A 197 9.57 24.30 7.46
CA GLY A 197 10.03 24.58 6.10
C GLY A 197 9.01 25.36 5.28
N ILE A 198 9.43 25.86 4.11
CA ILE A 198 8.61 26.71 3.23
C ILE A 198 7.37 25.96 2.68
N SER A 199 7.45 24.63 2.59
CA SER A 199 6.34 23.75 2.16
C SER A 199 5.22 23.61 3.19
N ASP A 200 5.39 24.08 4.43
CA ASP A 200 4.45 23.83 5.53
C ASP A 200 3.07 24.46 5.30
N PHE A 201 2.95 25.47 4.42
CA PHE A 201 1.67 26.05 4.01
C PHE A 201 0.77 25.06 3.24
N ALA A 202 1.35 24.03 2.60
CA ALA A 202 0.59 23.02 1.88
C ALA A 202 0.01 21.91 2.79
N TYR A 203 0.44 21.84 4.06
CA TYR A 203 0.03 20.80 5.01
C TYR A 203 -1.12 21.24 5.93
N ASP A 204 -1.49 22.52 5.93
CA ASP A 204 -2.61 23.09 6.71
C ASP A 204 -3.92 23.23 5.89
N LEU A 205 -3.99 22.64 4.68
CA LEU A 205 -5.19 22.59 3.84
C LEU A 205 -5.99 21.28 4.00
#